data_AF-A0A7W2QZ92-F1
#
_entry.id   AF-A0A7W2QZ92-F1
#
_cell.length_a   1.000
_cell.length_b   1.000
_cell.length_c   1.000
_cell.angle_alpha   90.00
_cell.angle_beta   90.00
_cell.angle_gamma   90.00
#
_symmetry.space_group_name_H-M   'P 1'
#
loop_
_entity.id
_entity.type
_entity.pdbx_description
1 polymer ?
#
loop_
_entity_poly.entity_id
_entity_poly.type
_entity_poly.pdbx_seq_one_letter_code
_entity_poly.pdbx_strand_id
1 'polypeptide(L)'
;MAKEGSIPKKTETLTLRLDPKTKYAIELLARSQKRTLAGAIEWAVERSLSSQMVDTVHGEQPLKTVVDETWYPDDLVGVATLGAHAPHLLNHHESCLWAVIKNTPVLYTELRDAQGKLIYMHQWAQGIIIARDLILEAGIVLSATGELEPIPAKKILELAGEDESFLTKILEEARQAVVPHGTK
;
A
#
# COMPACT_ATOMS: atom_id res chain seq x y z
N MET A 1 6.43 -41.25 13.27
CA MET A 1 5.94 -39.87 13.40
C MET A 1 6.36 -39.13 12.13
N ALA A 2 5.42 -38.81 11.25
CA ALA A 2 5.72 -38.09 10.00
C ALA A 2 5.99 -36.62 10.34
N LYS A 3 7.09 -36.06 9.82
CA LYS A 3 7.34 -34.62 9.88
C LYS A 3 6.30 -33.94 8.99
N GLU A 4 5.46 -33.08 9.58
CA GLU A 4 4.67 -32.11 8.81
C GLU A 4 5.64 -31.36 7.88
N GLY A 5 5.43 -31.52 6.58
CA GLY A 5 6.17 -30.75 5.58
C GLY A 5 5.77 -29.28 5.75
N SER A 6 6.70 -28.45 6.20
CA SER A 6 6.51 -27.00 6.22
C SER A 6 6.12 -26.55 4.83
N ILE A 7 4.96 -25.90 4.70
CA ILE A 7 4.53 -25.29 3.44
C ILE A 7 5.68 -24.38 2.97
N PRO A 8 6.24 -24.59 1.77
CA PRO A 8 7.34 -23.78 1.28
C PRO A 8 6.91 -22.31 1.28
N LYS A 9 7.70 -21.43 1.89
CA LYS A 9 7.49 -19.99 1.74
C LYS A 9 7.51 -19.67 0.25
N LYS A 10 6.45 -19.04 -0.25
CA LYS A 10 6.40 -18.52 -1.63
C LYS A 10 7.58 -17.55 -1.77
N THR A 11 8.44 -17.78 -2.76
CA THR A 11 9.62 -16.96 -3.04
C THR A 11 9.46 -16.38 -4.44
N GLU A 12 9.89 -15.14 -4.61
CA GLU A 12 9.91 -14.44 -5.89
C GLU A 12 11.35 -14.42 -6.43
N THR A 13 11.51 -14.54 -7.75
CA THR A 13 12.84 -14.53 -8.38
C THR A 13 13.26 -13.10 -8.70
N LEU A 14 14.46 -12.71 -8.26
CA LEU A 14 15.05 -11.39 -8.54
C LEU A 14 16.27 -11.54 -9.47
N THR A 15 16.27 -10.81 -10.59
CA THR A 15 17.41 -10.73 -11.52
C THR A 15 18.07 -9.35 -11.42
N LEU A 16 19.38 -9.30 -11.15
CA LEU A 16 20.12 -8.05 -10.93
C LEU A 16 21.30 -7.92 -11.90
N ARG A 17 21.54 -6.69 -12.38
CA ARG A 17 22.81 -6.32 -13.03
C ARG A 17 23.70 -5.64 -11.99
N LEU A 18 24.89 -6.17 -11.80
CA LEU A 18 25.87 -5.68 -10.82
C LEU A 18 27.20 -5.49 -11.52
N ASP A 19 27.94 -4.46 -11.14
CA ASP A 19 29.34 -4.36 -11.53
C ASP A 19 30.17 -5.46 -10.81
N PRO A 20 31.34 -5.83 -11.37
CA PRO A 20 32.14 -6.92 -10.80
C PRO A 20 32.55 -6.70 -9.34
N LYS A 21 32.78 -5.46 -8.90
CA LYS A 21 33.21 -5.14 -7.54
C LYS A 21 32.06 -5.32 -6.54
N THR A 22 30.86 -4.86 -6.89
CA THR A 22 29.67 -5.07 -6.04
C THR A 22 29.35 -6.55 -5.90
N LYS A 23 29.42 -7.33 -6.99
CA LYS A 23 29.27 -8.79 -6.91
C LYS A 23 30.28 -9.43 -5.96
N TYR A 24 31.56 -9.09 -6.10
CA TYR A 24 32.62 -9.59 -5.23
C TYR A 24 32.38 -9.23 -3.75
N ALA A 25 31.91 -8.02 -3.47
CA ALA A 25 31.57 -7.60 -2.10
C ALA A 25 30.44 -8.45 -1.48
N ILE A 26 29.37 -8.73 -2.24
CA ILE A 26 28.27 -9.60 -1.78
C ILE A 26 28.78 -11.03 -1.53
N GLU A 27 29.68 -11.55 -2.37
CA GLU A 27 30.29 -12.87 -2.17
C GLU A 27 31.13 -12.93 -0.87
N LEU A 28 31.93 -11.91 -0.59
CA LEU A 28 32.70 -11.84 0.66
C LEU A 28 31.79 -11.72 1.88
N LEU A 29 30.74 -10.90 1.78
CA LEU A 29 29.75 -10.73 2.85
C LEU A 29 29.08 -12.07 3.17
N ALA A 30 28.61 -12.78 2.14
CA ALA A 30 27.99 -14.10 2.29
C ALA A 30 28.93 -15.11 2.95
N ARG A 31 30.21 -15.19 2.54
CA ARG A 31 31.22 -16.08 3.15
C ARG A 31 31.49 -15.71 4.61
N SER A 32 31.68 -14.43 4.91
CA SER A 32 31.97 -13.96 6.27
C SER A 32 30.87 -14.31 7.26
N GLN A 33 29.62 -14.30 6.80
CA GLN A 33 28.43 -14.55 7.60
C GLN A 33 27.91 -16.00 7.46
N LYS A 34 28.63 -16.86 6.70
CA LYS A 34 28.32 -18.27 6.48
C LYS A 34 26.90 -18.52 5.94
N ARG A 35 26.53 -17.76 4.91
CA ARG A 35 25.20 -17.80 4.27
C ARG A 35 25.29 -17.82 2.74
N THR A 36 24.14 -18.05 2.09
CA THR A 36 24.04 -17.95 0.63
C THR A 36 24.11 -16.49 0.16
N LEU A 37 24.36 -16.25 -1.13
CA LEU A 37 24.33 -14.90 -1.70
C LEU A 37 22.97 -14.23 -1.51
N ALA A 38 21.88 -14.96 -1.79
CA ALA A 38 20.52 -14.50 -1.56
C ALA A 38 20.30 -14.11 -0.09
N GLY A 39 20.70 -14.96 0.86
CA GLY A 39 20.58 -14.66 2.29
C GLY A 39 21.46 -13.49 2.77
N ALA A 40 22.50 -13.12 2.03
CA ALA A 40 23.31 -11.92 2.32
C ALA A 40 22.60 -10.66 1.85
N ILE A 41 22.00 -10.72 0.67
CA ILE A 41 21.20 -9.64 0.10
C ILE A 41 19.96 -9.39 0.96
N GLU A 42 19.18 -10.43 1.29
CA GLU A 42 17.98 -10.32 2.13
C GLU A 42 18.29 -9.66 3.48
N TRP A 43 19.36 -10.08 4.14
CA TRP A 43 19.76 -9.48 5.41
C TRP A 43 20.26 -8.04 5.27
N ALA A 44 20.99 -7.73 4.20
CA ALA A 44 21.44 -6.37 3.95
C ALA A 44 20.24 -5.43 3.73
N VAL A 45 19.23 -5.90 2.99
CA VAL A 45 17.96 -5.19 2.79
C VAL A 45 17.23 -5.02 4.11
N GLU A 46 17.01 -6.08 4.88
CA GLU A 46 16.32 -6.03 6.18
C GLU A 46 16.99 -5.04 7.15
N ARG A 47 18.34 -5.07 7.19
CA ARG A 47 19.12 -4.13 8.00
C ARG A 47 18.93 -2.69 7.52
N SER A 48 18.95 -2.47 6.21
CA SER A 48 18.74 -1.14 5.61
C SER A 48 17.33 -0.61 5.91
N LEU A 49 16.30 -1.44 5.74
CA LEU A 49 14.90 -1.09 6.02
C LEU A 49 14.69 -0.69 7.48
N SER A 50 15.39 -1.37 8.40
CA SER A 50 15.31 -1.09 9.83
C SER A 50 16.02 0.21 10.23
N SER A 51 16.96 0.72 9.42
CA SER A 51 17.73 1.93 9.71
C SER A 51 17.30 3.16 8.93
N GLN A 52 16.63 2.97 7.78
CA GLN A 52 16.15 4.07 6.95
C GLN A 52 14.89 4.65 7.57
N MET A 53 14.92 5.92 7.94
CA MET A 53 13.74 6.65 8.37
C MET A 53 13.02 7.26 7.16
N VAL A 54 11.68 7.30 7.22
CA VAL A 54 10.82 7.90 6.21
C VAL A 54 9.66 8.64 6.87
N ASP A 55 9.23 9.75 6.27
CA ASP A 55 8.10 10.55 6.76
C ASP A 55 6.77 9.90 6.40
N THR A 56 5.90 9.65 7.38
CA THR A 56 4.55 9.12 7.13
C THR A 56 3.49 10.05 7.69
N VAL A 57 2.22 9.75 7.40
CA VAL A 57 1.07 10.43 8.00
C VAL A 57 1.01 10.31 9.54
N HIS A 58 1.74 9.35 10.13
CA HIS A 58 1.84 9.14 11.57
C HIS A 58 3.14 9.71 12.17
N GLY A 59 3.96 10.41 11.38
CA GLY A 59 5.27 10.92 11.76
C GLY A 59 6.41 10.13 11.12
N GLU A 60 7.65 10.43 11.53
CA GLU A 60 8.83 9.74 11.01
C GLU A 60 8.90 8.29 11.56
N GLN A 61 9.10 7.30 10.68
CA GLN A 61 9.13 5.87 11.01
C GLN A 61 10.28 5.14 10.32
N PRO A 62 10.76 3.99 10.83
CA PRO A 62 11.58 3.10 10.04
C PRO A 62 10.83 2.59 8.80
N LEU A 63 11.49 2.55 7.65
CA LEU A 63 10.92 2.06 6.39
C LEU A 63 10.42 0.61 6.52
N LYS A 64 11.03 -0.18 7.39
CA LYS A 64 10.53 -1.51 7.74
C LYS A 64 9.08 -1.48 8.24
N THR A 65 8.74 -0.56 9.14
CA THR A 65 7.38 -0.42 9.68
C THR A 65 6.41 -0.09 8.56
N VAL A 66 6.79 0.82 7.66
CA VAL A 66 5.97 1.16 6.49
C VAL A 66 5.73 -0.06 5.60
N VAL A 67 6.76 -0.87 5.33
CA VAL A 67 6.59 -2.11 4.54
C VAL A 67 5.64 -3.07 5.24
N ASP A 68 5.81 -3.29 6.55
CA ASP A 68 4.98 -4.22 7.32
C ASP A 68 3.51 -3.75 7.41
N GLU A 69 3.26 -2.43 7.39
CA GLU A 69 1.91 -1.84 7.43
C GLU A 69 1.24 -1.72 6.06
N THR A 70 2.01 -1.58 4.98
CA THR A 70 1.47 -1.28 3.64
C THR A 70 1.50 -2.46 2.67
N TRP A 71 2.27 -3.52 2.97
CA TRP A 71 2.33 -4.69 2.12
C TRP A 71 0.98 -5.41 2.04
N TYR A 72 0.54 -5.68 0.80
CA TYR A 72 -0.69 -6.40 0.53
C TYR A 72 -0.48 -7.37 -0.65
N PRO A 73 -1.09 -8.57 -0.65
CA PRO A 73 -0.94 -9.52 -1.77
C PRO A 73 -1.46 -9.01 -3.12
N ASP A 74 -2.52 -8.21 -3.08
CA ASP A 74 -3.05 -7.46 -4.21
C ASP A 74 -2.28 -6.13 -4.35
N ASP A 75 -1.67 -5.92 -5.50
CA ASP A 75 -0.82 -4.77 -5.81
C ASP A 75 -1.56 -3.43 -5.70
N LEU A 76 -2.81 -3.38 -6.18
CA LEU A 76 -3.58 -2.15 -6.21
C LEU A 76 -4.05 -1.72 -4.82
N VAL A 77 -4.42 -2.68 -3.97
CA VAL A 77 -4.66 -2.43 -2.54
C VAL A 77 -3.38 -2.01 -1.84
N GLY A 78 -2.23 -2.61 -2.18
CA GLY A 78 -0.92 -2.19 -1.69
C GLY A 78 -0.61 -0.73 -2.04
N VAL A 79 -0.86 -0.33 -3.29
CA VAL A 79 -0.73 1.07 -3.76
C VAL A 79 -1.63 2.01 -2.95
N ALA A 80 -2.90 1.65 -2.74
CA ALA A 80 -3.82 2.47 -1.94
C ALA A 80 -3.35 2.62 -0.49
N THR A 81 -2.90 1.52 0.11
CA THR A 81 -2.43 1.49 1.49
C THR A 81 -1.14 2.31 1.64
N LEU A 82 -0.18 2.16 0.71
CA LEU A 82 1.04 2.97 0.67
C LEU A 82 0.74 4.45 0.41
N GLY A 83 -0.20 4.76 -0.48
CA GLY A 83 -0.63 6.13 -0.75
C GLY A 83 -1.28 6.83 0.44
N ALA A 84 -2.00 6.08 1.28
CA ALA A 84 -2.56 6.58 2.53
C ALA A 84 -1.50 6.79 3.63
N HIS A 85 -0.38 6.05 3.61
CA HIS A 85 0.65 6.10 4.66
C HIS A 85 1.85 7.01 4.30
N ALA A 86 2.43 6.82 3.12
CA ALA A 86 3.66 7.45 2.67
C ALA A 86 3.61 7.72 1.15
N PRO A 87 2.74 8.65 0.68
CA PRO A 87 2.48 8.86 -0.75
C PRO A 87 3.71 9.28 -1.57
N HIS A 88 4.73 9.84 -0.93
CA HIS A 88 5.97 10.25 -1.58
C HIS A 88 6.87 9.06 -2.00
N LEU A 89 6.58 7.85 -1.51
CA LEU A 89 7.25 6.61 -1.92
C LEU A 89 6.64 5.97 -3.16
N LEU A 90 5.46 6.44 -3.59
CA LEU A 90 4.82 5.97 -4.81
C LEU A 90 5.63 6.43 -6.03
N ASN A 91 5.79 5.53 -7.00
CA ASN A 91 6.25 5.94 -8.32
C ASN A 91 5.15 6.70 -9.08
N HIS A 92 5.45 7.24 -10.26
CA HIS A 92 4.50 8.04 -11.04
C HIS A 92 3.21 7.28 -11.38
N HIS A 93 3.32 6.03 -11.82
CA HIS A 93 2.17 5.21 -12.18
C HIS A 93 1.30 4.92 -10.95
N GLU A 94 1.93 4.52 -9.84
CA GLU A 94 1.24 4.27 -8.57
C GLU A 94 0.59 5.55 -8.02
N SER A 95 1.21 6.71 -8.21
CA SER A 95 0.64 8.01 -7.84
C SER A 95 -0.63 8.33 -8.62
N CYS A 96 -0.68 7.99 -9.91
CA CYS A 96 -1.89 8.14 -10.73
C CYS A 96 -3.02 7.22 -10.24
N LEU A 97 -2.70 5.93 -10.00
CA LEU A 97 -3.66 4.97 -9.46
C LEU A 97 -4.18 5.42 -8.09
N TRP A 98 -3.28 5.85 -7.21
CA TRP A 98 -3.64 6.39 -5.91
C TRP A 98 -4.55 7.61 -6.01
N ALA A 99 -4.28 8.53 -6.93
CA ALA A 99 -5.13 9.70 -7.15
C ALA A 99 -6.55 9.29 -7.57
N VAL A 100 -6.72 8.29 -8.44
CA VAL A 100 -8.03 7.75 -8.82
C VAL A 100 -8.75 7.17 -7.59
N ILE A 101 -8.08 6.32 -6.81
CA ILE A 101 -8.66 5.67 -5.64
C ILE A 101 -9.06 6.71 -4.58
N LYS A 102 -8.14 7.62 -4.24
CA LYS A 102 -8.33 8.66 -3.22
C LYS A 102 -9.51 9.59 -3.55
N ASN A 103 -9.76 9.85 -4.84
CA ASN A 103 -10.85 10.70 -5.29
C ASN A 103 -12.14 9.92 -5.62
N THR A 104 -12.22 8.65 -5.22
CA THR A 104 -13.40 7.80 -5.38
C THR A 104 -13.96 7.44 -3.99
N PRO A 105 -14.93 8.21 -3.45
CA PRO A 105 -15.34 8.12 -2.04
C PRO A 105 -15.77 6.72 -1.56
N VAL A 106 -16.35 5.91 -2.44
CA VAL A 106 -16.75 4.53 -2.12
C VAL A 106 -15.56 3.61 -1.84
N LEU A 107 -14.41 3.90 -2.46
CA LEU A 107 -13.18 3.12 -2.29
C LEU A 107 -12.33 3.63 -1.14
N TYR A 108 -12.25 4.96 -0.99
CA TYR A 108 -11.44 5.60 0.03
C TYR A 108 -12.11 6.87 0.56
N THR A 109 -12.18 7.00 1.87
CA THR A 109 -12.63 8.20 2.55
C THR A 109 -11.72 8.47 3.75
N GLU A 110 -11.20 9.69 3.86
CA GLU A 110 -10.49 10.16 5.05
C GLU A 110 -11.19 11.39 5.62
N LEU A 111 -11.19 11.52 6.95
CA LEU A 111 -11.54 12.75 7.63
C LEU A 111 -10.35 13.22 8.45
N ARG A 112 -10.14 14.53 8.42
CA ARG A 112 -9.09 15.23 9.16
C ARG A 112 -9.71 16.26 10.08
N ASP A 113 -9.09 16.49 11.23
CA ASP A 113 -9.49 17.59 12.12
C ASP A 113 -9.06 18.96 11.58
N ALA A 114 -9.39 20.03 12.32
CA ALA A 114 -9.06 21.41 11.92
C ALA A 114 -7.54 21.67 11.86
N GLN A 115 -6.73 20.82 12.49
CA GLN A 115 -5.27 20.85 12.50
C GLN A 115 -4.66 19.96 11.40
N GLY A 116 -5.49 19.29 10.60
CA GLY A 116 -5.06 18.42 9.50
C GLY A 116 -4.70 16.99 9.94
N LYS A 117 -4.88 16.64 11.22
CA LYS A 117 -4.62 15.30 11.74
C LYS A 117 -5.70 14.34 11.25
N LEU A 118 -5.30 13.17 10.78
CA LEU A 118 -6.21 12.10 10.39
C LEU A 118 -6.99 11.59 11.62
N ILE A 119 -8.32 11.63 11.56
CA ILE A 119 -9.22 11.17 12.63
C ILE A 119 -10.08 9.99 12.22
N TYR A 120 -10.29 9.80 10.92
CA TYR A 120 -10.98 8.63 10.38
C TYR A 120 -10.39 8.31 9.01
N MET A 121 -10.25 7.02 8.72
CA MET A 121 -9.89 6.53 7.40
C MET A 121 -10.65 5.23 7.15
N HIS A 122 -11.30 5.17 6.00
CA HIS A 122 -11.94 3.97 5.50
C HIS A 122 -11.40 3.69 4.09
N GLN A 123 -10.91 2.46 3.91
CA GLN A 123 -10.47 1.93 2.64
C GLN A 123 -11.19 0.61 2.37
N TRP A 124 -11.97 0.54 1.31
CA TRP A 124 -12.67 -0.68 0.93
C TRP A 124 -11.81 -1.57 0.02
N ALA A 125 -10.96 -2.41 0.62
CA ALA A 125 -10.04 -3.27 -0.11
C ALA A 125 -10.75 -4.15 -1.17
N GLN A 126 -11.88 -4.75 -0.83
CA GLN A 126 -12.64 -5.57 -1.77
C GLN A 126 -13.22 -4.73 -2.93
N GLY A 127 -13.68 -3.51 -2.66
CA GLY A 127 -14.12 -2.58 -3.68
C GLY A 127 -13.00 -2.21 -4.66
N ILE A 128 -11.78 -1.99 -4.15
CA ILE A 128 -10.59 -1.71 -4.98
C ILE A 128 -10.30 -2.89 -5.91
N ILE A 129 -10.38 -4.12 -5.40
CA ILE A 129 -10.17 -5.34 -6.19
C ILE A 129 -11.26 -5.49 -7.27
N ILE A 130 -12.54 -5.29 -6.91
CA ILE A 130 -13.67 -5.40 -7.83
C ILE A 130 -13.61 -4.33 -8.92
N ALA A 131 -13.21 -3.11 -8.57
CA ALA A 131 -13.09 -1.98 -9.49
C ALA A 131 -11.74 -1.92 -10.23
N ARG A 132 -10.89 -2.95 -10.12
CA ARG A 132 -9.51 -2.96 -10.65
C ARG A 132 -9.42 -2.42 -12.07
N ASP A 133 -10.19 -2.96 -13.00
CA ASP A 133 -10.10 -2.58 -14.42
C ASP A 133 -10.46 -1.11 -14.62
N LEU A 134 -11.48 -0.60 -13.90
CA LEU A 134 -11.87 0.80 -13.95
C LEU A 134 -10.77 1.72 -13.40
N ILE A 135 -10.10 1.31 -12.32
CA ILE A 135 -9.01 2.08 -11.71
C ILE A 135 -7.80 2.11 -12.64
N LEU A 136 -7.45 0.98 -13.27
CA LEU A 136 -6.34 0.90 -14.22
C LEU A 136 -6.60 1.76 -15.46
N GLU A 137 -7.80 1.69 -16.03
CA GLU A 137 -8.20 2.52 -17.17
C GLU A 137 -8.14 4.02 -16.83
N ALA A 138 -8.73 4.44 -15.71
CA ALA A 138 -8.70 5.83 -15.26
C ALA A 138 -7.27 6.29 -14.94
N GLY A 139 -6.44 5.41 -14.38
CA GLY A 139 -5.03 5.70 -14.10
C GLY A 139 -4.20 5.93 -15.37
N ILE A 140 -4.46 5.17 -16.44
CA ILE A 140 -3.84 5.38 -17.76
C ILE A 140 -4.25 6.72 -18.34
N VAL A 141 -5.55 7.05 -18.30
CA VAL A 141 -6.07 8.34 -18.77
C VAL A 141 -5.40 9.48 -18.02
N LEU A 142 -5.42 9.45 -16.68
CA LEU A 142 -4.78 10.45 -15.84
C LEU A 142 -3.28 10.59 -16.15
N SER A 143 -2.57 9.47 -16.31
CA SER A 143 -1.15 9.50 -16.65
C SER A 143 -0.88 10.08 -18.04
N ALA A 144 -1.81 9.98 -18.98
CA ALA A 144 -1.63 10.45 -20.35
C ALA A 144 -2.08 11.90 -20.56
N THR A 145 -3.17 12.31 -19.92
CA THR A 145 -3.82 13.60 -20.15
C THR A 145 -3.62 14.59 -19.00
N GLY A 146 -3.31 14.10 -17.80
CA GLY A 146 -3.33 14.90 -16.56
C GLY A 146 -4.74 15.16 -16.02
N GLU A 147 -5.78 14.65 -16.68
CA GLU A 147 -7.17 14.83 -16.28
C GLU A 147 -7.65 13.65 -15.43
N LEU A 148 -8.17 13.93 -14.25
CA LEU A 148 -8.74 12.94 -13.36
C LEU A 148 -10.22 12.76 -13.67
N GLU A 149 -10.59 11.63 -14.27
CA GLU A 149 -11.98 11.21 -14.43
C GLU A 149 -12.43 10.41 -13.21
N PRO A 150 -13.39 10.91 -12.40
CA PRO A 150 -13.89 10.18 -11.25
C PRO A 150 -14.65 8.92 -11.69
N ILE A 151 -14.36 7.78 -11.08
CA ILE A 151 -15.13 6.56 -11.32
C ILE A 151 -16.49 6.72 -10.63
N PRO A 152 -17.62 6.64 -11.36
CA PRO A 152 -18.94 6.78 -10.75
C PRO A 152 -19.18 5.70 -9.71
N ALA A 153 -19.51 6.09 -8.47
CA ALA A 153 -19.69 5.14 -7.37
C ALA A 153 -20.75 4.07 -7.68
N LYS A 154 -21.83 4.45 -8.37
CA LYS A 154 -22.86 3.53 -8.85
C LYS A 154 -22.29 2.35 -9.66
N LYS A 155 -21.31 2.60 -10.53
CA LYS A 155 -20.68 1.55 -11.35
C LYS A 155 -19.93 0.55 -10.49
N ILE A 156 -19.26 1.03 -9.43
CA ILE A 156 -18.52 0.18 -8.49
C ILE A 156 -19.50 -0.65 -7.63
N LEU A 157 -20.57 -0.01 -7.13
CA LEU A 157 -21.59 -0.68 -6.33
C LEU A 157 -22.32 -1.77 -7.13
N GLU A 158 -22.67 -1.49 -8.39
CA GLU A 158 -23.27 -2.47 -9.30
C GLU A 158 -22.35 -3.69 -9.52
N LEU A 159 -21.05 -3.48 -9.71
CA LEU A 159 -20.07 -4.57 -9.82
C LEU A 159 -19.93 -5.39 -8.54
N ALA A 160 -20.10 -4.74 -7.38
CA ALA A 160 -20.03 -5.40 -6.08
C ALA A 160 -21.34 -6.09 -5.67
N GLY A 161 -22.45 -5.86 -6.38
CA GLY A 161 -23.78 -6.30 -5.97
C GLY A 161 -24.31 -5.55 -4.73
N GLU A 162 -23.81 -4.33 -4.51
CA GLU A 162 -24.17 -3.45 -3.40
C GLU A 162 -25.07 -2.29 -3.90
N ASP A 163 -25.74 -1.59 -2.98
CA ASP A 163 -26.54 -0.41 -3.28
C ASP A 163 -26.03 0.86 -2.56
N GLU A 164 -26.69 2.00 -2.76
CA GLU A 164 -26.28 3.29 -2.19
C GLU A 164 -26.36 3.34 -0.65
N SER A 165 -27.02 2.37 0.00
CA SER A 165 -27.02 2.27 1.47
C SER A 165 -25.63 1.96 2.03
N PHE A 166 -24.79 1.26 1.26
CA PHE A 166 -23.41 0.95 1.64
C PHE A 166 -22.58 2.23 1.85
N LEU A 167 -22.67 3.17 0.91
CA LEU A 167 -22.02 4.48 1.01
C LEU A 167 -22.53 5.29 2.20
N THR A 168 -23.84 5.27 2.40
CA THR A 168 -24.48 5.99 3.52
C THR A 168 -23.96 5.47 4.85
N LYS A 169 -23.81 4.14 4.98
CA LYS A 169 -23.26 3.49 6.16
C LYS A 169 -21.81 3.90 6.44
N ILE A 170 -20.95 3.91 5.42
CA ILE A 170 -19.55 4.35 5.56
C ILE A 170 -19.49 5.80 6.07
N LEU A 171 -20.28 6.69 5.47
CA LEU A 171 -20.31 8.10 5.86
C LEU A 171 -20.89 8.30 7.26
N GLU A 172 -21.85 7.46 7.67
CA GLU A 172 -22.42 7.50 9.03
C GLU A 172 -21.41 7.00 10.08
N GLU A 173 -20.71 5.90 9.81
CA GLU A 173 -19.61 5.42 10.65
C GLU A 173 -18.51 6.48 10.79
N ALA A 174 -18.15 7.14 9.68
CA ALA A 174 -17.20 8.24 9.68
C ALA A 174 -17.67 9.39 10.58
N ARG A 175 -18.95 9.78 10.51
CA ARG A 175 -19.53 10.83 11.36
C ARG A 175 -19.53 10.45 12.84
N GLN A 176 -19.87 9.20 13.16
CA GLN A 176 -19.88 8.71 14.54
C GLN A 176 -18.47 8.67 15.15
N ALA A 177 -17.44 8.34 14.35
CA ALA A 177 -16.04 8.36 14.79
C ALA A 177 -15.53 9.77 15.14
N VAL A 178 -16.13 10.82 14.57
CA VAL A 178 -15.76 12.23 14.83
C VAL A 178 -16.46 12.81 16.06
N VAL A 179 -17.50 12.17 16.59
CA VAL A 179 -18.14 12.65 17.83
C VAL A 179 -17.18 12.41 18.99
N PRO A 180 -16.72 13.46 19.70
CA PRO A 180 -15.84 13.28 20.84
C PRO A 180 -16.57 12.39 21.84
N HIS A 181 -15.96 11.25 22.21
CA HIS A 181 -16.32 10.58 23.45
C HIS A 181 -16.20 11.63 24.54
N GLY A 182 -17.35 12.09 25.02
CA GLY A 182 -17.46 13.25 25.88
C GLY A 182 -16.51 13.15 27.06
N THR A 183 -15.87 14.27 27.36
CA THR A 183 -15.38 14.59 28.69
C THR A 183 -16.35 14.07 29.75
N LYS A 184 -15.91 13.06 30.49
CA LYS A 184 -16.36 12.75 31.84
C LYS A 184 -15.15 12.72 32.74
#